data_AF-A0A944R004-F1
#
_entry.id   AF-A0A944R004-F1
#
_cell.length_a   1.000
_cell.length_b   1.000
_cell.length_c   1.000
_cell.angle_alpha   90.00
_cell.angle_beta   90.00
_cell.angle_gamma   90.00
#
_symmetry.space_group_name_H-M   'P 1'
#
loop_
_entity.id
_entity.type
_entity.pdbx_description
1 polymer ?
#
loop_
_entity_poly.entity_id
_entity_poly.type
_entity_poly.pdbx_seq_one_letter_code
_entity_poly.pdbx_strand_id
1 'polypeptide(L)'
;MDKELIEKQALVDAINEHLKSQWSHEKTYCKVESIREAHTGNCNWMVDMTSTGGITLEHANECRELQNKVLEDFAEKYNVDWTA
;
A
#
# COMPACT_ATOMS: atom_id res chain seq x y z
N MET A 1 -4.03 21.31 -17.31
CA MET A 1 -4.56 19.93 -17.23
C MET A 1 -4.37 19.54 -15.78
N ASP A 2 -5.37 19.87 -14.98
CA ASP A 2 -5.26 19.81 -13.52
C ASP A 2 -5.31 18.34 -13.10
N LYS A 3 -4.20 17.85 -12.57
CA LYS A 3 -4.13 16.53 -11.98
C LYS A 3 -5.00 16.57 -10.71
N GLU A 4 -6.04 15.76 -10.65
CA GLU A 4 -6.79 15.55 -9.40
C GLU A 4 -5.80 15.11 -8.32
N LEU A 5 -5.64 15.96 -7.30
CA LEU A 5 -4.79 15.66 -6.15
C LEU A 5 -5.55 14.64 -5.31
N ILE A 6 -5.21 13.35 -5.43
CA ILE A 6 -5.68 12.39 -4.44
C ILE A 6 -4.98 12.73 -3.12
N GLU A 7 -5.75 13.01 -2.08
CA GLU A 7 -5.17 13.26 -0.77
C GLU A 7 -4.45 12.00 -0.30
N LYS A 8 -3.20 12.15 0.18
CA LYS A 8 -2.36 11.05 0.69
C LYS A 8 -3.13 10.10 1.61
N GLN A 9 -3.99 10.63 2.48
CA GLN A 9 -4.78 9.84 3.40
C GLN A 9 -5.81 8.95 2.68
N ALA A 10 -6.53 9.50 1.69
CA ALA A 10 -7.51 8.74 0.93
C ALA A 10 -6.88 7.58 0.14
N LEU A 11 -5.66 7.76 -0.37
CA LEU A 11 -4.90 6.70 -1.05
C LEU A 11 -4.48 5.60 -0.06
N VAL A 12 -3.99 5.95 1.13
CA VAL A 12 -3.67 4.97 2.19
C VAL A 12 -4.91 4.20 2.64
N ASP A 13 -6.03 4.89 2.82
CA ASP A 13 -7.28 4.27 3.26
C ASP A 13 -7.79 3.27 2.21
N ALA A 14 -7.80 3.66 0.94
CA ALA A 14 -8.21 2.77 -0.14
C ALA A 14 -7.31 1.53 -0.28
N ILE A 15 -5.99 1.67 -0.14
CA ILE A 15 -5.04 0.55 -0.12
C ILE A 15 -5.34 -0.39 1.05
N ASN A 16 -5.55 0.17 2.25
CA ASN A 16 -5.79 -0.62 3.46
C ASN A 16 -7.15 -1.33 3.46
N GLU A 17 -8.19 -0.71 2.89
CA GLU A 17 -9.47 -1.38 2.66
C GLU A 17 -9.31 -2.59 1.73
N HIS A 18 -8.52 -2.44 0.66
CA HIS A 18 -8.26 -3.52 -0.26
C HIS A 18 -7.45 -4.65 0.37
N LEU A 19 -6.37 -4.31 1.12
CA LEU A 19 -5.60 -5.28 1.88
C LEU A 19 -6.46 -6.05 2.89
N LYS A 20 -7.32 -5.35 3.64
CA LYS A 20 -8.23 -5.96 4.60
C LYS A 20 -9.21 -6.93 3.94
N SER A 21 -9.67 -6.62 2.73
CA SER A 21 -10.59 -7.50 1.98
C SER A 21 -9.94 -8.80 1.50
N GLN A 22 -8.62 -8.80 1.29
CA GLN A 22 -7.85 -9.96 0.82
C GLN A 22 -7.13 -10.70 1.95
N TRP A 23 -7.00 -10.11 3.14
CA TRP A 23 -6.32 -10.72 4.27
C TRP A 23 -7.17 -11.81 4.93
N SER A 24 -6.67 -13.04 4.95
CA SER A 24 -7.41 -14.22 5.43
C SER A 24 -7.18 -14.57 6.90
N HIS A 25 -6.34 -13.83 7.62
CA HIS A 25 -5.93 -14.19 8.98
C HIS A 25 -6.65 -13.36 10.03
N GLU A 26 -7.59 -13.97 10.76
CA GLU A 26 -8.51 -13.27 11.68
C GLU A 26 -7.84 -12.59 12.89
N LYS A 27 -6.66 -13.04 13.31
CA LYS A 27 -5.95 -12.53 14.50
C LYS A 27 -4.80 -11.59 14.18
N THR A 28 -4.61 -11.29 12.90
CA THR A 28 -3.53 -10.45 12.41
C THR A 28 -4.07 -9.40 11.47
N TYR A 29 -3.26 -8.40 11.16
CA TYR A 29 -3.59 -7.43 10.11
C TYR A 29 -2.44 -7.33 9.13
N CYS A 30 -2.74 -6.90 7.90
CA CYS A 30 -1.77 -6.50 6.89
C CYS A 30 -2.14 -5.09 6.43
N LYS A 31 -1.25 -4.11 6.60
CA LYS A 31 -1.53 -2.70 6.25
C LYS A 31 -0.30 -1.94 5.79
N VAL A 32 -0.53 -0.87 5.03
CA VAL A 32 0.43 0.21 4.77
C VAL A 32 0.16 1.33 5.77
N GLU A 33 1.17 1.77 6.52
CA GLU A 33 1.01 2.82 7.53
C GLU A 33 1.18 4.21 6.95
N SER A 34 2.05 4.36 5.96
CA SER A 34 2.31 5.66 5.35
C SER A 34 2.86 5.49 3.94
N ILE A 35 2.47 6.44 3.09
CA ILE A 35 3.07 6.69 1.78
C ILE A 35 3.60 8.12 1.74
N ARG A 36 4.55 8.44 0.88
CA ARG A 36 5.00 9.82 0.63
C ARG A 36 5.16 10.07 -0.85
N GLU A 37 5.05 11.33 -1.27
CA GLU A 37 5.38 11.70 -2.65
C GLU A 37 6.87 11.45 -2.90
N ALA A 38 7.18 10.89 -4.07
CA ALA A 38 8.56 10.73 -4.49
C ALA A 38 9.06 12.05 -5.09
N HIS A 39 10.26 12.48 -4.70
CA HIS A 39 10.90 13.68 -5.25
C HIS A 39 11.79 13.39 -6.48
N THR A 40 11.72 12.18 -7.02
CA THR A 40 12.54 11.67 -8.13
C THR A 40 11.67 11.41 -9.36
N GLY A 41 12.11 11.92 -10.52
CA GLY A 41 11.28 12.12 -11.72
C GLY A 41 10.66 10.91 -12.41
N ASN A 42 10.87 9.69 -11.91
CA ASN A 42 10.27 8.47 -12.45
C ASN A 42 9.18 7.90 -11.53
N CYS A 43 8.94 8.50 -10.36
CA CYS A 43 8.14 7.91 -9.30
C CYS A 43 7.19 8.99 -8.78
N ASN A 44 5.94 8.63 -8.49
CA ASN A 44 4.98 9.60 -7.96
C ASN A 44 4.78 9.40 -6.45
N TRP A 45 4.84 8.16 -5.97
CA TRP A 45 4.61 7.81 -4.57
C TRP A 45 5.59 6.73 -4.10
N MET A 46 5.88 6.69 -2.80
CA MET A 46 6.68 5.64 -2.17
C MET A 46 5.96 5.15 -0.92
N VAL A 47 6.01 3.85 -0.66
CA VAL A 47 5.55 3.25 0.59
C VAL A 47 6.64 3.37 1.64
N ASP A 48 6.33 4.07 2.73
CA ASP A 48 7.29 4.33 3.81
C ASP A 48 7.34 3.19 4.83
N MET A 49 6.18 2.61 5.17
CA MET A 49 6.06 1.62 6.23
C MET A 49 4.98 0.59 5.91
N THR A 50 5.37 -0.68 5.98
CA THR A 50 4.50 -1.85 5.89
C THR A 50 4.44 -2.54 7.25
N SER A 51 3.28 -3.09 7.61
CA SER A 51 3.13 -3.74 8.91
C SER A 51 2.21 -4.96 8.86
N THR A 52 2.65 -6.02 9.53
CA THR A 52 1.80 -7.11 10.00
C THR A 52 1.53 -6.96 11.49
N GLY A 53 0.27 -7.02 11.87
CA GLY A 53 -0.12 -7.06 13.27
C GLY A 53 -0.22 -8.48 13.76
N GLY A 54 0.42 -8.83 14.86
CA GLY A 54 0.34 -10.16 15.46
C GLY A 54 1.31 -10.29 16.62
N ILE A 55 1.14 -11.31 17.45
CA ILE A 55 2.11 -11.64 18.52
C ILE A 55 3.41 -12.18 17.89
N THR A 56 3.32 -12.76 16.70
CA THR A 56 4.40 -13.40 15.95
C THR A 56 4.49 -12.83 14.53
N LEU A 57 5.68 -12.87 13.91
CA LEU A 57 5.92 -12.50 12.50
C LEU A 57 5.49 -13.59 11.50
N GLU A 58 4.57 -14.47 11.89
CA GLU A 58 4.24 -15.73 11.22
C GLU A 58 3.75 -15.55 9.78
N HIS A 59 3.15 -14.40 9.46
CA HIS A 59 2.61 -14.09 8.13
C HIS A 59 3.27 -12.87 7.47
N ALA A 60 4.49 -12.50 7.91
CA ALA A 60 5.18 -11.31 7.38
C ALA A 60 5.45 -11.42 5.86
N ASN A 61 5.83 -12.59 5.37
CA ASN A 61 6.09 -12.81 3.94
C ASN A 61 4.80 -12.72 3.11
N GLU A 62 3.74 -13.40 3.55
CA GLU A 62 2.44 -13.39 2.88
C GLU A 62 1.84 -11.98 2.81
N CYS A 63 1.95 -11.20 3.91
CA CYS A 63 1.52 -9.81 3.88
C CYS A 63 2.38 -8.96 2.94
N ARG A 64 3.69 -9.17 2.87
CA ARG A 64 4.55 -8.45 1.92
C ARG A 64 4.16 -8.76 0.47
N GLU A 65 3.92 -10.02 0.14
CA GLU A 65 3.47 -10.42 -1.20
C GLU A 65 2.11 -9.80 -1.53
N LEU A 66 1.17 -9.83 -0.59
CA LEU A 66 -0.14 -9.20 -0.75
C LEU A 66 -0.04 -7.68 -0.91
N GLN A 67 0.81 -7.01 -0.13
CA GLN A 67 1.08 -5.58 -0.25
C GLN A 67 1.61 -5.22 -1.63
N ASN A 68 2.60 -5.96 -2.13
CA ASN A 68 3.15 -5.71 -3.47
C ASN A 68 2.08 -5.85 -4.54
N LYS A 69 1.27 -6.92 -4.48
CA LYS A 69 0.18 -7.14 -5.43
C LYS A 69 -0.86 -6.01 -5.39
N VAL A 70 -1.29 -5.59 -4.20
CA VAL A 70 -2.26 -4.50 -4.05
C VAL A 70 -1.70 -3.17 -4.55
N LEU A 71 -0.41 -2.90 -4.32
CA LEU A 71 0.25 -1.71 -4.84
C LEU A 71 0.32 -1.73 -6.37
N GLU A 72 0.64 -2.88 -6.98
CA GLU A 72 0.60 -3.07 -8.45
C GLU A 72 -0.81 -2.82 -9.01
N ASP A 73 -1.86 -3.38 -8.40
CA ASP A 73 -3.25 -3.15 -8.81
C ASP A 73 -3.62 -1.65 -8.76
N PHE A 74 -3.13 -0.94 -7.73
CA PHE A 74 -3.36 0.50 -7.59
C PHE A 74 -2.48 1.34 -8.54
N ALA A 75 -1.28 0.86 -8.89
CA ALA A 75 -0.43 1.49 -9.91
C ALA A 75 -1.14 1.51 -11.26
N GLU A 76 -1.67 0.37 -11.68
CA GLU A 76 -2.43 0.24 -12.92
C GLU A 76 -3.70 1.09 -12.89
N LYS A 77 -4.43 1.08 -11.77
CA LYS A 77 -5.71 1.80 -11.64
C LYS A 77 -5.57 3.33 -11.60
N TYR A 78 -4.53 3.84 -10.94
CA TYR A 78 -4.37 5.29 -10.70
C TYR A 78 -3.19 5.91 -11.47
N ASN A 79 -2.52 5.15 -12.35
CA ASN A 79 -1.30 5.54 -13.05
C ASN A 79 -0.23 6.08 -12.06
N VAL A 80 -0.10 5.39 -10.93
CA VAL A 80 0.85 5.70 -9.87
C VAL A 80 2.07 4.80 -10.04
N ASP A 81 3.27 5.40 -10.08
CA ASP A 81 4.50 4.64 -10.01
C ASP A 81 5.00 4.63 -8.55
N TRP A 82 5.06 3.43 -7.97
CA TRP A 82 5.50 3.16 -6.60
C TRP A 82 7.01 2.88 -6.49
N THR A 83 7.71 2.75 -7.63
CA THR A 83 9.09 2.27 -7.63
C THR A 83 10.03 3.29 -6.97
N ALA A 84 11.02 2.77 -6.24
CA ALA A 84 12.32 3.38 -6.02
C ALA A 84 13.34 2.25 -6.12
#